data_AF-A0A8S3GPX6-F1
#
_entry.id   AF-A0A8S3GPX6-F1
#
_cell.length_a   1.000
_cell.length_b   1.000
_cell.length_c   1.000
_cell.angle_alpha   90.00
_cell.angle_beta   90.00
_cell.angle_gamma   90.00
#
_symmetry.space_group_name_H-M   'P 1'
#
loop_
_entity.id
_entity.type
_entity.pdbx_description
1 polymer ?
#
loop_
_entity_poly.entity_id
_entity_poly.type
_entity_poly.pdbx_seq_one_letter_code
_entity_poly.pdbx_strand_id
1 'polypeptide(L)'
;TLKGEGELSSIDLDEQALEDLVELPTWLRIRKATCGRVFIKIPWTNLKTLPIQIQLNNVTVEIETCEQLRNLNNSNDSSNSNDPLLGKYGFTNRVIDGISLTITNLTFAIKAQGFKASIFLPSLEIYSTTPFGKRVDTLKLTRVRNSTRDYILLFKEISWQTARIEASSNDYSMAAAAIRLITDACRIRISMKKNLQDSTMVTSRVMIHFDDLLLVLNDAQLKSALNAYKEITHLVKRASEQKKRIAGDKLT
;
A
#
# COMPACT_ATOMS: atom_id res chain seq x y z
N THR A 1 18.53 -26.93 -14.51
CA THR A 1 18.57 -25.62 -13.79
C THR A 1 17.15 -25.10 -13.67
N LEU A 2 16.66 -24.86 -12.43
CA LEU A 2 15.33 -24.29 -12.21
C LEU A 2 15.29 -22.89 -12.84
N LYS A 3 14.34 -22.63 -13.75
CA LYS A 3 14.21 -21.36 -14.47
C LYS A 3 13.85 -20.18 -13.56
N GLY A 4 13.47 -20.42 -12.31
CA GLY A 4 13.10 -19.39 -11.34
C GLY A 4 11.83 -18.63 -11.71
N GLU A 5 10.97 -19.24 -12.51
CA GLU A 5 9.70 -18.67 -12.94
C GLU A 5 8.57 -19.53 -12.35
N GLY A 6 7.51 -18.87 -11.90
CA GLY A 6 6.32 -19.51 -11.36
C GLY A 6 5.08 -18.69 -11.70
N GLU A 7 3.98 -19.38 -11.98
CA GLU A 7 2.69 -18.77 -12.29
C GLU A 7 1.60 -19.42 -11.45
N LEU A 8 0.72 -18.59 -10.93
CA LEU A 8 -0.46 -18.96 -10.16
C LEU A 8 -1.65 -18.19 -10.75
N SER A 9 -2.83 -18.81 -10.75
CA SER A 9 -4.05 -18.22 -11.30
C SER A 9 -5.21 -18.37 -10.34
N SER A 10 -6.13 -17.41 -10.36
CA SER A 10 -7.36 -17.41 -9.55
C SER A 10 -7.08 -17.57 -8.06
N ILE A 11 -6.30 -16.63 -7.51
CA ILE A 11 -5.90 -16.62 -6.10
C ILE A 11 -6.89 -15.79 -5.30
N ASP A 12 -7.43 -16.38 -4.25
CA ASP A 12 -8.07 -15.66 -3.16
C ASP A 12 -7.00 -15.35 -2.10
N LEU A 13 -6.89 -14.08 -1.73
CA LEU A 13 -5.91 -13.59 -0.77
C LEU A 13 -6.53 -13.55 0.62
N ASP A 14 -5.79 -14.02 1.61
CA ASP A 14 -6.22 -13.99 3.01
C ASP A 14 -6.43 -12.54 3.48
N GLU A 15 -7.66 -12.22 3.83
CA GLU A 15 -8.06 -10.87 4.21
C GLU A 15 -7.43 -10.42 5.52
N GLN A 16 -7.29 -11.32 6.51
CA GLN A 16 -6.71 -10.98 7.81
C GLN A 16 -5.21 -10.74 7.66
N ALA A 17 -4.52 -11.61 6.93
CA ALA A 17 -3.09 -11.45 6.67
C ALA A 17 -2.81 -10.15 5.90
N LEU A 18 -3.68 -9.76 4.95
CA LEU A 18 -3.55 -8.49 4.23
C LEU A 18 -3.84 -7.27 5.12
N GLU A 19 -4.86 -7.34 5.97
CA GLU A 19 -5.17 -6.28 6.94
C GLU A 19 -3.99 -5.98 7.87
N ASP A 20 -3.37 -7.05 8.39
CA ASP A 20 -2.23 -6.96 9.29
C ASP A 20 -0.98 -6.46 8.56
N LEU A 21 -0.72 -6.96 7.34
CA LEU A 21 0.44 -6.57 6.53
C LEU A 21 0.42 -5.09 6.12
N VAL A 22 -0.76 -4.57 5.78
CA VAL A 22 -0.95 -3.18 5.31
C VAL A 22 -1.18 -2.22 6.49
N GLU A 23 -1.25 -2.72 7.73
CA GLU A 23 -1.60 -1.96 8.93
C GLU A 23 -2.88 -1.13 8.72
N LEU A 24 -3.90 -1.77 8.14
CA LEU A 24 -5.12 -1.07 7.75
C LEU A 24 -5.78 -0.42 8.98
N PRO A 25 -6.30 0.83 8.88
CA PRO A 25 -6.96 1.48 10.01
C PRO A 25 -8.13 0.65 10.59
N THR A 26 -8.38 0.75 11.89
CA THR A 26 -9.41 -0.07 12.59
C THR A 26 -10.84 0.18 12.13
N TRP A 27 -11.09 1.29 11.44
CA TRP A 27 -12.38 1.64 10.85
C TRP A 27 -12.60 1.06 9.45
N LEU A 28 -11.60 0.39 8.87
CA LEU A 28 -11.69 -0.32 7.59
C LEU A 28 -11.44 -1.82 7.79
N ARG A 29 -12.11 -2.64 6.98
CA ARG A 29 -11.93 -4.09 6.89
C ARG A 29 -11.88 -4.54 5.43
N ILE A 30 -11.02 -5.50 5.11
CA ILE A 30 -11.02 -6.17 3.82
C ILE A 30 -12.09 -7.25 3.85
N ARG A 31 -13.06 -7.16 2.93
CA ARG A 31 -14.15 -8.13 2.76
C ARG A 31 -13.75 -9.31 1.89
N LYS A 32 -12.98 -9.00 0.85
CA LYS A 32 -12.55 -9.96 -0.16
C LYS A 32 -11.37 -9.38 -0.91
N ALA A 33 -10.35 -10.19 -1.18
CA ALA A 33 -9.25 -9.80 -2.04
C ALA A 33 -8.94 -10.93 -3.02
N THR A 34 -8.97 -10.63 -4.31
CA THR A 34 -8.73 -11.61 -5.37
C THR A 34 -7.66 -11.14 -6.33
N CYS A 35 -6.93 -12.10 -6.89
CA CYS A 35 -5.94 -11.86 -7.93
C CYS A 35 -6.12 -12.88 -9.06
N GLY A 36 -6.42 -12.40 -10.26
CA GLY A 36 -6.66 -13.28 -11.40
C GLY A 36 -5.43 -14.08 -11.82
N ARG A 37 -4.24 -13.47 -11.79
CA ARG A 37 -2.98 -14.17 -12.09
C ARG A 37 -1.81 -13.52 -11.38
N VAL A 38 -0.90 -14.35 -10.88
CA VAL A 38 0.38 -13.96 -10.30
C VAL A 38 1.50 -14.65 -11.06
N PHE A 39 2.43 -13.86 -11.58
CA PHE A 39 3.65 -14.36 -12.21
C PHE A 39 4.85 -13.86 -11.41
N ILE A 40 5.76 -14.77 -11.07
CA ILE A 40 6.95 -14.48 -10.27
C ILE A 40 8.17 -14.93 -11.06
N LYS A 41 9.16 -14.04 -11.17
CA LYS A 41 10.45 -14.31 -11.80
C LYS A 41 11.59 -13.96 -10.85
N ILE A 42 12.39 -14.97 -10.53
CA ILE A 42 13.50 -14.93 -9.59
C ILE A 42 14.81 -15.15 -10.36
N PRO A 43 15.65 -14.10 -10.49
CA PRO A 43 16.96 -14.24 -11.15
C PRO A 43 17.98 -14.86 -10.19
N TRP A 44 17.88 -16.16 -9.91
CA TRP A 44 18.68 -16.88 -8.90
C TRP A 44 20.19 -16.59 -8.93
N THR A 45 20.78 -16.52 -10.12
CA THR A 45 22.22 -16.26 -10.31
C THR A 45 22.62 -14.80 -10.13
N ASN A 46 21.65 -13.87 -10.20
CA ASN A 46 21.87 -12.42 -10.27
C ASN A 46 21.08 -11.64 -9.21
N LEU A 47 20.68 -12.26 -8.09
CA LEU A 47 19.92 -11.61 -7.00
C LEU A 47 20.61 -10.38 -6.37
N LYS A 48 21.93 -10.24 -6.54
CA LYS A 48 22.68 -9.04 -6.09
C LYS A 48 22.49 -7.83 -7.00
N THR A 49 22.15 -8.06 -8.27
CA THR A 49 22.12 -7.04 -9.32
C THR A 49 20.72 -6.84 -9.88
N LEU A 50 19.90 -7.89 -9.97
CA LEU A 50 18.58 -7.87 -10.58
C LEU A 50 17.47 -8.08 -9.53
N PRO A 51 16.32 -7.38 -9.66
CA PRO A 51 15.18 -7.55 -8.77
C PRO A 51 14.47 -8.88 -9.02
N ILE A 52 13.85 -9.42 -7.95
CA ILE A 52 12.75 -10.37 -8.13
C ILE A 52 11.58 -9.58 -8.69
N GLN A 53 10.99 -10.08 -9.77
CA GLN A 53 9.86 -9.45 -10.44
C GLN A 53 8.58 -10.21 -10.09
N ILE A 54 7.60 -9.49 -9.54
CA ILE A 54 6.26 -10.01 -9.26
C ILE A 54 5.29 -9.23 -10.16
N GLN A 55 4.44 -9.95 -10.87
CA GLN A 55 3.42 -9.38 -11.74
C GLN A 55 2.06 -9.90 -11.31
N LEU A 56 1.14 -8.99 -11.01
CA LEU A 56 -0.23 -9.29 -10.63
C LEU A 56 -1.18 -8.78 -11.70
N ASN A 57 -2.15 -9.60 -12.07
CA ASN A 57 -3.18 -9.22 -13.03
C ASN A 57 -4.56 -9.28 -12.38
N ASN A 58 -5.35 -8.24 -12.65
CA ASN A 58 -6.74 -8.11 -12.19
C ASN A 58 -6.86 -8.34 -10.68
N VAL A 59 -6.20 -7.47 -9.91
CA VAL A 59 -6.31 -7.45 -8.46
C VAL A 59 -7.56 -6.67 -8.08
N THR A 60 -8.47 -7.30 -7.35
CA THR A 60 -9.67 -6.65 -6.83
C THR A 60 -9.67 -6.76 -5.31
N VAL A 61 -9.86 -5.64 -4.63
CA VAL A 61 -9.92 -5.57 -3.17
C VAL A 61 -11.23 -4.89 -2.78
N GLU A 62 -12.11 -5.63 -2.12
CA GLU A 62 -13.33 -5.11 -1.54
C GLU A 62 -13.06 -4.73 -0.08
N ILE A 63 -13.34 -3.47 0.24
CA ILE A 63 -13.12 -2.86 1.56
C ILE A 63 -14.46 -2.38 2.08
N GLU A 64 -14.70 -2.50 3.38
CA GLU A 64 -15.83 -1.89 4.05
C GLU A 64 -15.43 -1.01 5.22
N THR A 65 -16.28 -0.03 5.54
CA THR A 65 -16.17 0.71 6.81
C THR A 65 -16.85 -0.06 7.93
N CYS A 66 -16.25 -0.07 9.12
CA CYS A 66 -16.81 -0.75 10.29
C CYS A 66 -17.54 0.24 11.22
N GLU A 67 -18.80 -0.04 11.57
CA GLU A 67 -19.54 0.74 12.58
C GLU A 67 -18.99 0.51 14.01
N GLN A 68 -18.66 -0.76 14.28
CA GLN A 68 -17.86 -1.21 15.42
C GLN A 68 -16.43 -1.36 14.95
N LEU A 69 -15.53 -0.51 15.47
CA LEU A 69 -14.13 -0.52 15.11
C LEU A 69 -13.53 -1.90 15.38
N ARG A 70 -12.66 -2.38 14.48
CA ARG A 70 -11.90 -3.60 14.73
C ARG A 70 -11.13 -3.44 16.04
N ASN A 71 -11.07 -4.53 16.82
CA ASN A 71 -10.13 -4.59 17.91
C ASN A 71 -8.75 -4.38 17.31
N LEU A 72 -7.96 -3.47 17.88
CA LEU A 72 -6.53 -3.53 17.67
C LEU A 72 -6.16 -4.88 18.27
N ASN A 73 -5.91 -5.88 17.41
CA ASN A 73 -5.29 -7.11 17.85
C ASN A 73 -4.12 -6.67 18.74
N ASN A 74 -3.98 -7.29 19.91
CA ASN A 74 -2.78 -7.14 20.72
C ASN A 74 -1.63 -7.77 19.92
N SER A 75 -1.19 -7.10 18.85
CA SER A 75 0.03 -7.36 18.12
C SER A 75 1.22 -6.91 18.97
N ASN A 76 1.20 -7.32 20.24
CA ASN A 76 2.34 -7.36 21.13
C ASN A 76 2.85 -8.81 21.30
N ASP A 77 2.24 -9.80 20.64
CA ASP A 77 2.67 -11.22 20.69
C ASP A 77 3.08 -11.81 19.33
N SER A 78 3.45 -10.95 18.37
CA SER A 78 4.18 -11.36 17.17
C SER A 78 5.66 -10.98 17.22
N SER A 79 6.21 -10.72 18.42
CA SER A 79 7.65 -10.91 18.65
C SER A 79 7.95 -12.40 18.80
N ASN A 80 7.63 -13.19 17.78
CA ASN A 80 8.37 -14.42 17.57
C ASN A 80 9.80 -13.96 17.28
N SER A 81 10.69 -14.16 18.24
CA SER A 81 12.13 -13.87 18.23
C SER A 81 12.92 -14.59 17.13
N ASN A 82 12.22 -15.16 16.13
CA ASN A 82 12.72 -15.91 14.99
C ASN A 82 12.23 -15.34 13.64
N ASP A 83 11.81 -14.08 13.57
CA ASP A 83 11.60 -13.44 12.27
C ASP A 83 12.98 -13.24 11.59
N PRO A 84 13.25 -13.84 10.41
CA PRO A 84 14.50 -13.64 9.69
C PRO A 84 14.75 -12.17 9.26
N LEU A 85 13.77 -11.28 9.45
CA LEU A 85 13.90 -9.82 9.30
C LEU A 85 14.47 -9.13 10.56
N LEU A 86 14.33 -9.74 11.76
CA LEU A 86 14.91 -9.25 13.01
C LEU A 86 16.37 -9.71 13.11
N GLY A 87 17.27 -8.95 12.50
CA GLY A 87 18.70 -9.25 12.54
C GLY A 87 19.53 -8.32 11.69
N LYS A 88 20.84 -8.57 11.68
CA LYS A 88 21.79 -7.76 10.91
C LYS A 88 21.39 -7.68 9.45
N TYR A 89 21.39 -6.47 8.91
CA TYR A 89 21.01 -6.21 7.53
C TYR A 89 21.90 -6.99 6.55
N GLY A 90 21.30 -8.04 5.98
CA GLY A 90 22.02 -9.11 5.30
C GLY A 90 21.79 -9.18 3.81
N PHE A 91 22.04 -10.36 3.24
CA PHE A 91 21.72 -10.66 1.85
C PHE A 91 20.19 -10.75 1.63
N THR A 92 19.47 -11.45 2.49
CA THR A 92 18.01 -11.61 2.39
C THR A 92 17.28 -10.27 2.39
N ASN A 93 17.61 -9.36 3.32
CA ASN A 93 17.03 -8.01 3.37
C ASN A 93 17.30 -7.22 2.08
N ARG A 94 18.51 -7.35 1.52
CA ARG A 94 18.85 -6.77 0.21
C ARG A 94 18.07 -7.40 -0.94
N VAL A 95 17.68 -8.66 -0.87
CA VAL A 95 16.84 -9.27 -1.91
C VAL A 95 15.40 -8.77 -1.77
N ILE A 96 14.84 -8.77 -0.55
CA ILE A 96 13.48 -8.31 -0.25
C ILE A 96 13.30 -6.83 -0.63
N ASP A 97 14.23 -5.97 -0.19
CA ASP A 97 14.22 -4.54 -0.55
C ASP A 97 14.41 -4.32 -2.06
N GLY A 98 14.86 -5.34 -2.80
CA GLY A 98 15.04 -5.31 -4.25
C GLY A 98 13.79 -5.70 -5.04
N ILE A 99 12.76 -6.27 -4.41
CA ILE A 99 11.56 -6.76 -5.11
C ILE A 99 10.90 -5.61 -5.90
N SER A 100 10.49 -5.92 -7.13
CA SER A 100 9.70 -5.05 -8.00
C SER A 100 8.35 -5.69 -8.27
N LEU A 101 7.29 -4.90 -8.23
CA LEU A 101 5.91 -5.31 -8.40
C LEU A 101 5.26 -4.53 -9.54
N THR A 102 4.61 -5.22 -10.46
CA THR A 102 3.76 -4.61 -11.49
C THR A 102 2.35 -5.17 -11.33
N ILE A 103 1.35 -4.29 -11.35
CA ILE A 103 -0.06 -4.66 -11.32
C ILE A 103 -0.73 -4.11 -12.58
N THR A 104 -1.28 -5.00 -13.41
CA THR A 104 -1.90 -4.60 -14.67
C THR A 104 -3.19 -3.81 -14.43
N ASN A 105 -4.07 -4.32 -13.57
CA ASN A 105 -5.32 -3.68 -13.20
C ASN A 105 -5.51 -3.87 -11.70
N LEU A 106 -5.61 -2.77 -10.95
CA LEU A 106 -5.93 -2.77 -9.54
C LEU A 106 -7.23 -2.02 -9.31
N THR A 107 -8.19 -2.69 -8.68
CA THR A 107 -9.49 -2.11 -8.32
C THR A 107 -9.70 -2.22 -6.83
N PHE A 108 -9.95 -1.10 -6.17
CA PHE A 108 -10.52 -1.06 -4.83
C PHE A 108 -12.00 -0.73 -4.92
N ALA A 109 -12.84 -1.48 -4.23
CA ALA A 109 -14.26 -1.17 -4.04
C ALA A 109 -14.51 -0.94 -2.55
N ILE A 110 -14.88 0.27 -2.19
CA ILE A 110 -15.09 0.69 -0.80
C ILE A 110 -16.58 0.84 -0.56
N LYS A 111 -17.12 0.08 0.40
CA LYS A 111 -18.52 0.15 0.82
C LYS A 111 -18.60 0.75 2.22
N ALA A 112 -19.24 1.91 2.32
CA ALA A 112 -19.54 2.55 3.60
C ALA A 112 -21.06 2.62 3.84
N GLN A 113 -21.46 3.08 5.02
CA GLN A 113 -22.88 3.25 5.36
C GLN A 113 -23.50 4.36 4.50
N GLY A 114 -22.88 5.54 4.45
CA GLY A 114 -23.41 6.69 3.71
C GLY A 114 -22.87 6.85 2.28
N PHE A 115 -21.85 6.10 1.88
CA PHE A 115 -21.31 6.19 0.51
C PHE A 115 -20.74 4.87 -0.02
N LYS A 116 -20.54 4.81 -1.34
CA LYS A 116 -19.74 3.82 -2.03
C LYS A 116 -18.67 4.53 -2.83
N ALA A 117 -17.45 4.01 -2.81
CA ALA A 117 -16.36 4.52 -3.62
C ALA A 117 -15.65 3.40 -4.36
N SER A 118 -15.04 3.72 -5.49
CA SER A 118 -14.17 2.82 -6.25
C SER A 118 -12.91 3.56 -6.64
N ILE A 119 -11.79 2.83 -6.65
CA ILE A 119 -10.50 3.33 -7.13
C ILE A 119 -10.02 2.33 -8.17
N PHE A 120 -9.77 2.82 -9.38
CA PHE A 120 -9.21 2.03 -10.46
C PHE A 120 -7.84 2.58 -10.85
N LEU A 121 -6.82 1.73 -10.76
CA LEU A 121 -5.41 2.02 -10.99
C LEU A 121 -4.84 1.02 -12.02
N PRO A 122 -4.86 1.36 -13.32
CA PRO A 122 -4.18 0.57 -14.33
C PRO A 122 -2.66 0.77 -14.28
N SER A 123 -1.94 -0.28 -14.62
CA SER A 123 -0.48 -0.27 -14.82
C SER A 123 0.30 0.32 -13.63
N LEU A 124 -0.06 -0.10 -12.41
CA LEU A 124 0.67 0.27 -11.20
C LEU A 124 2.03 -0.42 -11.20
N GLU A 125 3.10 0.32 -11.02
CA GLU A 125 4.46 -0.22 -10.87
C GLU A 125 5.06 0.23 -9.54
N ILE A 126 5.77 -0.69 -8.88
CA ILE A 126 6.57 -0.43 -7.69
C ILE A 126 7.96 -0.98 -7.94
N TYR A 127 8.98 -0.13 -7.93
CA TYR A 127 10.35 -0.54 -8.25
C TYR A 127 11.38 0.29 -7.50
N SER A 128 12.62 -0.23 -7.46
CA SER A 128 13.74 0.47 -6.83
C SER A 128 14.33 1.52 -7.77
N THR A 129 14.65 2.69 -7.23
CA THR A 129 15.22 3.82 -7.98
C THR A 129 16.55 4.27 -7.40
N THR A 130 17.26 5.12 -8.13
CA THR A 130 18.43 5.84 -7.60
C THR A 130 18.00 6.93 -6.61
N PRO A 131 18.93 7.52 -5.81
CA PRO A 131 18.62 8.66 -4.94
C PRO A 131 17.96 9.86 -5.65
N PHE A 132 18.17 9.98 -6.96
CA PHE A 132 17.61 11.04 -7.80
C PHE A 132 16.30 10.65 -8.49
N GLY A 133 15.73 9.49 -8.15
CA GLY A 133 14.47 8.99 -8.72
C GLY A 133 14.58 8.54 -10.17
N LYS A 134 15.76 8.12 -10.63
CA LYS A 134 15.94 7.48 -11.95
C LYS A 134 15.81 5.97 -11.84
N ARG A 135 15.09 5.35 -12.78
CA ARG A 135 15.05 3.90 -12.99
C ARG A 135 16.38 3.41 -13.55
N VAL A 136 16.85 2.26 -13.08
CA VAL A 136 18.14 1.67 -13.46
C VAL A 136 18.02 0.15 -13.53
N ASP A 137 18.83 -0.47 -14.37
CA ASP A 137 18.81 -1.94 -14.58
C ASP A 137 19.51 -2.72 -13.48
N THR A 138 20.19 -2.04 -12.55
CA THR A 138 20.90 -2.68 -11.44
C THR A 138 20.52 -2.13 -10.06
N LEU A 139 20.22 -3.05 -9.15
CA LEU A 139 19.93 -2.74 -7.74
C LEU A 139 21.11 -2.08 -7.01
N LYS A 140 22.34 -2.26 -7.49
CA LYS A 140 23.54 -1.69 -6.85
C LYS A 140 23.48 -0.17 -6.70
N LEU A 141 22.84 0.52 -7.65
CA LEU A 141 22.72 1.98 -7.67
C LEU A 141 21.48 2.50 -6.92
N THR A 142 20.65 1.59 -6.39
CA THR A 142 19.39 1.92 -5.72
C THR A 142 19.52 2.05 -4.20
N ARG A 143 20.75 1.97 -3.69
CA ARG A 143 21.04 1.94 -2.25
C ARG A 143 22.29 2.75 -1.93
N VAL A 144 22.26 3.46 -0.81
CA VAL A 144 23.43 4.20 -0.31
C VAL A 144 23.73 3.70 1.10
N ARG A 145 24.88 3.04 1.27
CA ARG A 145 25.32 2.54 2.57
C ARG A 145 26.23 3.55 3.25
N ASN A 146 25.93 3.88 4.51
CA ASN A 146 26.82 4.64 5.38
C ASN A 146 27.37 3.70 6.46
N SER A 147 28.58 3.19 6.27
CA SER A 147 29.21 2.26 7.21
C SER A 147 29.62 2.90 8.54
N THR A 148 29.87 4.21 8.57
CA THR A 148 30.28 4.90 9.81
C THR A 148 29.11 5.06 10.78
N ARG A 149 27.90 5.22 10.25
CA ARG A 149 26.68 5.43 11.06
C ARG A 149 25.79 4.19 11.12
N ASP A 150 26.22 3.06 10.57
CA ASP A 150 25.44 1.83 10.48
C ASP A 150 24.02 2.00 9.89
N TYR A 151 23.88 2.79 8.82
CA TYR A 151 22.61 2.95 8.12
C TYR A 151 22.72 2.65 6.63
N ILE A 152 21.60 2.24 6.04
CA ILE A 152 21.40 2.14 4.60
C ILE A 152 20.19 2.95 4.17
N LEU A 153 20.35 3.69 3.08
CA LEU A 153 19.27 4.39 2.39
C LEU A 153 18.82 3.55 1.20
N LEU A 154 17.51 3.45 1.05
CA LEU A 154 16.84 2.72 -0.03
C LEU A 154 15.82 3.65 -0.68
N PHE A 155 15.64 3.54 -2.00
CA PHE A 155 14.74 4.40 -2.75
C PHE A 155 13.79 3.55 -3.59
N LYS A 156 12.50 3.81 -3.45
CA LYS A 156 11.41 3.18 -4.19
C LYS A 156 10.59 4.24 -4.89
N GLU A 157 10.05 3.90 -6.04
CA GLU A 157 9.02 4.68 -6.71
C GLU A 157 7.80 3.79 -6.95
N ILE A 158 6.63 4.33 -6.64
CA ILE A 158 5.33 3.79 -7.03
C ILE A 158 4.80 4.71 -8.12
N SER A 159 4.38 4.17 -9.26
CA SER A 159 3.88 4.99 -10.36
C SER A 159 2.73 4.33 -11.09
N TRP A 160 1.82 5.16 -11.58
CA TRP A 160 0.72 4.75 -12.48
C TRP A 160 0.47 5.86 -13.49
N GLN A 161 -0.20 5.52 -14.60
CA GLN A 161 -0.45 6.48 -15.69
C GLN A 161 -1.73 7.28 -15.50
N THR A 162 -2.78 6.66 -14.96
CA THR A 162 -4.04 7.35 -14.64
C THR A 162 -4.63 6.73 -13.39
N ALA A 163 -5.35 7.51 -12.59
CA ALA A 163 -6.22 6.96 -11.55
C ALA A 163 -7.64 7.45 -11.78
N ARG A 164 -8.61 6.56 -11.58
CA ARG A 164 -10.03 6.92 -11.56
C ARG A 164 -10.58 6.64 -10.18
N ILE A 165 -11.03 7.67 -9.52
CA ILE A 165 -11.66 7.58 -8.21
C ILE A 165 -13.10 8.03 -8.40
N GLU A 166 -14.04 7.13 -8.12
CA GLU A 166 -15.46 7.44 -8.14
C GLU A 166 -16.03 7.31 -6.74
N ALA A 167 -16.91 8.21 -6.35
CA ALA A 167 -17.61 8.15 -5.06
C ALA A 167 -19.06 8.58 -5.23
N SER A 168 -19.99 7.84 -4.66
CA SER A 168 -21.43 8.13 -4.73
C SER A 168 -22.07 7.96 -3.36
N SER A 169 -23.04 8.82 -3.05
CA SER A 169 -23.83 8.66 -1.82
C SER A 169 -24.80 7.50 -1.95
N ASN A 170 -25.07 6.82 -0.83
CA ASN A 170 -26.13 5.81 -0.74
C ASN A 170 -27.52 6.44 -0.54
N ASP A 171 -27.63 7.76 -0.36
CA ASP A 171 -28.90 8.45 -0.17
C ASP A 171 -29.73 8.48 -1.47
N TYR A 172 -30.85 7.76 -1.48
CA TYR A 172 -31.79 7.71 -2.62
C TYR A 172 -32.49 9.05 -2.92
N SER A 173 -32.43 10.03 -2.01
CA SER A 173 -33.08 11.34 -2.15
C SER A 173 -32.28 12.34 -2.99
N MET A 174 -30.95 12.19 -3.01
CA MET A 174 -30.07 12.86 -3.98
C MET A 174 -29.94 11.87 -5.14
N ALA A 175 -30.39 12.21 -6.35
CA ALA A 175 -30.07 11.41 -7.53
C ALA A 175 -28.58 11.06 -7.47
N ALA A 176 -28.23 9.76 -7.40
CA ALA A 176 -26.92 9.25 -7.00
C ALA A 176 -25.78 9.84 -7.85
N ALA A 177 -25.36 11.04 -7.50
CA ALA A 177 -24.46 11.83 -8.33
C ALA A 177 -23.05 11.40 -7.96
N ALA A 178 -22.50 10.48 -8.75
CA ALA A 178 -21.15 10.00 -8.55
C ALA A 178 -20.15 11.14 -8.80
N ILE A 179 -19.38 11.49 -7.78
CA ILE A 179 -18.17 12.29 -7.87
C ILE A 179 -17.15 11.47 -8.64
N ARG A 180 -16.47 12.09 -9.61
CA ARG A 180 -15.39 11.47 -10.35
C ARG A 180 -14.16 12.36 -10.27
N LEU A 181 -13.08 11.81 -9.74
CA LEU A 181 -11.75 12.38 -9.79
C LEU A 181 -10.93 11.52 -10.74
N ILE A 182 -10.40 12.16 -11.77
CA ILE A 182 -9.46 11.53 -12.69
C ILE A 182 -8.12 12.21 -12.49
N THR A 183 -7.10 11.41 -12.23
CA THR A 183 -5.72 11.89 -12.17
C THR A 183 -4.98 11.35 -13.38
N ASP A 184 -4.07 12.16 -13.91
CA ASP A 184 -3.07 11.70 -14.87
C ASP A 184 -1.94 10.98 -14.12
N ALA A 185 -0.77 10.92 -14.76
CA ALA A 185 0.36 10.17 -14.24
C ALA A 185 0.75 10.69 -12.86
N CYS A 186 0.98 9.75 -11.95
CA CYS A 186 1.39 10.05 -10.60
C CYS A 186 2.57 9.18 -10.21
N ARG A 187 3.47 9.79 -9.44
CA ARG A 187 4.68 9.16 -8.93
C ARG A 187 4.79 9.43 -7.44
N ILE A 188 4.82 8.38 -6.64
CA ILE A 188 5.14 8.43 -5.22
C ILE A 188 6.58 7.95 -5.04
N ARG A 189 7.44 8.83 -4.55
CA ARG A 189 8.83 8.51 -4.21
C ARG A 189 8.95 8.28 -2.72
N ILE A 190 9.54 7.14 -2.37
CA ILE A 190 9.74 6.72 -0.98
C ILE A 190 11.24 6.54 -0.76
N SER A 191 11.81 7.31 0.15
CA SER A 191 13.17 7.13 0.66
C SER A 191 13.10 6.53 2.05
N MET A 192 13.81 5.44 2.28
CA MET A 192 13.79 4.70 3.54
C MET A 192 15.20 4.66 4.12
N LYS A 193 15.32 4.95 5.42
CA LYS A 193 16.56 4.78 6.19
C LYS A 193 16.38 3.58 7.11
N LYS A 194 17.19 2.54 6.93
CA LYS A 194 17.22 1.35 7.80
C LYS A 194 18.53 1.27 8.58
N ASN A 195 18.46 0.75 9.80
CA ASN A 195 19.62 0.41 10.61
C ASN A 195 20.25 -0.90 10.10
N LEU A 196 21.57 -0.94 10.00
CA LEU A 196 22.31 -2.11 9.52
C LEU A 196 22.45 -3.20 10.59
N GLN A 197 22.31 -2.86 11.87
CA GLN A 197 22.50 -3.82 12.98
C GLN A 197 21.29 -4.71 13.20
N ASP A 198 20.08 -4.18 12.99
CA ASP A 198 18.81 -4.85 13.29
C ASP A 198 17.79 -4.78 12.13
N SER A 199 18.14 -4.13 11.02
CA SER A 199 17.27 -3.94 9.84
C SER A 199 16.01 -3.11 10.07
N THR A 200 15.88 -2.46 11.24
CA THR A 200 14.72 -1.65 11.59
C THR A 200 14.62 -0.38 10.75
N MET A 201 13.39 0.06 10.48
CA MET A 201 13.11 1.31 9.79
C MET A 201 13.31 2.48 10.77
N VAL A 202 14.28 3.35 10.51
CA VAL A 202 14.58 4.51 11.35
C VAL A 202 13.68 5.69 10.98
N THR A 203 13.57 5.97 9.68
CA THR A 203 12.71 7.02 9.15
C THR A 203 12.43 6.75 7.68
N SER A 204 11.32 7.27 7.19
CA SER A 204 11.02 7.34 5.77
C SER A 204 10.69 8.78 5.36
N ARG A 205 10.86 9.08 4.08
CA ARG A 205 10.37 10.29 3.43
C ARG A 205 9.53 9.87 2.24
N VAL A 206 8.29 10.36 2.20
CA VAL A 206 7.37 10.14 1.09
C VAL A 206 7.16 11.47 0.37
N MET A 207 7.30 11.47 -0.95
CA MET A 207 7.01 12.62 -1.82
C MET A 207 6.03 12.15 -2.89
N ILE A 208 4.96 12.91 -3.08
CA ILE A 208 3.93 12.59 -4.06
C ILE A 208 3.97 13.65 -5.15
N HIS A 209 4.04 13.21 -6.40
CA HIS A 209 4.03 14.04 -7.58
C HIS A 209 2.80 13.67 -8.41
N PHE A 210 1.83 14.58 -8.48
CA PHE A 210 0.71 14.51 -9.41
C PHE A 210 1.02 15.42 -10.59
N ASP A 211 0.73 14.95 -11.81
CA ASP A 211 0.80 15.81 -13.00
C ASP A 211 -0.47 16.67 -13.04
N ASP A 212 -1.58 16.15 -13.56
CA ASP A 212 -2.87 16.85 -13.61
C ASP A 212 -3.96 16.15 -12.79
N LEU A 213 -4.84 16.95 -12.19
CA LEU A 213 -5.98 16.51 -11.39
C LEU A 213 -7.27 17.14 -11.95
N LEU A 214 -8.16 16.32 -12.51
CA LEU A 214 -9.46 16.76 -12.99
C LEU A 214 -10.55 16.34 -12.01
N LEU A 215 -11.13 17.32 -11.32
CA LEU A 215 -12.29 17.17 -10.45
C LEU A 215 -13.41 18.07 -10.95
N VAL A 216 -14.51 17.47 -11.39
CA VAL A 216 -15.71 18.20 -11.83
C VAL A 216 -16.86 17.84 -10.91
N LEU A 217 -17.45 18.87 -10.28
CA LEU A 217 -18.52 18.72 -9.28
C LEU A 217 -19.66 19.69 -9.60
N ASN A 218 -20.89 19.19 -9.61
CA ASN A 218 -22.10 20.02 -9.49
C ASN A 218 -22.53 20.17 -8.02
N ASP A 219 -23.52 21.02 -7.74
CA ASP A 219 -24.00 21.28 -6.36
C ASP A 219 -24.42 19.99 -5.62
N ALA A 220 -25.09 19.07 -6.31
CA ALA A 220 -25.49 17.78 -5.72
C ALA A 220 -24.28 16.89 -5.39
N GLN A 221 -23.28 16.81 -6.27
CA GLN A 221 -22.03 16.07 -6.06
C GLN A 221 -21.21 16.68 -4.92
N LEU A 222 -21.17 18.02 -4.80
CA LEU A 222 -20.48 18.70 -3.71
C LEU A 222 -21.14 18.40 -2.36
N LYS A 223 -22.48 18.41 -2.27
CA LYS A 223 -23.22 18.01 -1.07
C LYS A 223 -22.94 16.56 -0.68
N SER A 224 -22.97 15.66 -1.66
CA SER A 224 -22.59 14.26 -1.47
C SER A 224 -21.15 14.11 -0.95
N ALA A 225 -20.19 14.86 -1.52
CA ALA A 225 -18.79 14.84 -1.11
C ALA A 225 -18.61 15.29 0.34
N LEU A 226 -19.32 16.35 0.74
CA LEU A 226 -19.29 16.87 2.11
C LEU A 226 -19.86 15.86 3.11
N ASN A 227 -20.92 15.12 2.75
CA ASN A 227 -21.47 14.08 3.61
C ASN A 227 -20.49 12.92 3.77
N ALA A 228 -19.90 12.42 2.68
CA ALA A 228 -18.88 11.38 2.74
C ALA A 228 -17.65 11.83 3.56
N TYR A 229 -17.20 13.08 3.39
CA TYR A 229 -16.12 13.67 4.19
C TYR A 229 -16.45 13.68 5.69
N LYS A 230 -17.67 14.08 6.07
CA LYS A 230 -18.11 14.09 7.48
C LYS A 230 -18.11 12.68 8.07
N GLU A 231 -18.61 11.69 7.33
CA GLU A 231 -18.62 10.28 7.75
C GLU A 231 -17.21 9.74 7.96
N ILE A 232 -16.31 9.92 6.98
CA ILE A 232 -14.90 9.51 7.08
C ILE A 232 -14.23 10.20 8.27
N THR A 233 -14.43 11.50 8.43
CA THR A 233 -13.85 12.28 9.54
C THR A 233 -14.32 11.75 10.90
N HIS A 234 -15.60 11.41 11.01
CA HIS A 234 -16.15 10.83 12.23
C HIS A 234 -15.54 9.46 12.54
N LEU A 235 -15.40 8.57 11.54
CA LEU A 235 -14.76 7.27 11.68
C LEU A 235 -13.28 7.40 12.12
N VAL A 236 -12.53 8.28 11.47
CA VAL A 236 -11.12 8.55 11.79
C VAL A 236 -10.95 9.07 13.22
N LYS A 237 -11.84 9.96 13.68
CA LYS A 237 -11.83 10.46 15.06
C LYS A 237 -12.06 9.33 16.07
N ARG A 238 -13.09 8.50 15.87
CA ARG A 238 -13.38 7.35 16.75
C ARG A 238 -12.21 6.36 16.80
N ALA A 239 -11.58 6.06 15.66
CA ALA A 239 -10.39 5.21 15.60
C ALA A 239 -9.19 5.80 16.35
N SER A 240 -8.99 7.12 16.25
CA SER A 240 -7.94 7.83 16.98
C SER A 240 -8.17 7.79 18.49
N GLU A 241 -9.42 7.95 18.94
CA GLU A 241 -9.80 7.84 20.36
C GLU A 241 -9.61 6.42 20.90
N GLN A 242 -10.01 5.40 20.14
CA GLN A 242 -9.75 4.00 20.50
C GLN A 242 -8.26 3.73 20.71
N LYS A 243 -7.41 4.22 19.79
CA LYS A 243 -5.95 4.09 19.90
C LYS A 243 -5.40 4.80 21.15
N LYS A 244 -5.92 5.99 21.48
CA LYS A 244 -5.54 6.73 22.70
C LYS A 244 -5.95 5.99 23.98
N ARG A 245 -7.16 5.42 24.02
CA ARG A 245 -7.65 4.64 25.18
C ARG A 245 -6.75 3.44 25.44
N ILE A 246 -6.47 2.64 24.42
CA ILE A 246 -5.59 1.46 24.53
C ILE A 246 -4.17 1.84 24.93
N ALA A 247 -3.65 2.98 24.45
CA ALA A 247 -2.33 3.47 24.89
C ALA A 247 -2.32 3.88 26.37
N GLY A 248 -3.41 4.49 26.86
CA GLY A 248 -3.60 4.86 28.26
C GLY A 248 -3.70 3.65 29.19
N ASP A 249 -4.46 2.62 28.79
CA ASP A 249 -4.62 1.39 29.58
C ASP A 249 -3.32 0.57 29.69
N LYS A 250 -2.37 0.74 28.75
CA LYS A 250 -1.03 0.12 28.83
C LYS A 250 -0.07 0.82 29.80
N LEU A 251 -0.42 2.02 30.30
CA LEU A 251 0.41 2.83 31.19
C LEU A 251 -0.01 2.73 32.67
N THR A 252 -1.12 2.05 32.96
CA THR A 252 -1.65 1.77 34.30
C THR A 252 -1.45 0.31 34.68
#